data_AF-A0AAE4C4L0-F1
#
_entry.id   AF-A0AAE4C4L0-F1
#
_cell.length_a   1.000
_cell.length_b   1.000
_cell.length_c   1.000
_cell.angle_alpha   90.00
_cell.angle_beta   90.00
_cell.angle_gamma   90.00
#
_symmetry.space_group_name_H-M   'P 1'
#
loop_
_entity.id
_entity.type
_entity.pdbx_description
1 polymer ?
#
loop_
_entity_poly.entity_id
_entity_poly.type
_entity_poly.pdbx_seq_one_letter_code
_entity_poly.pdbx_strand_id
1 'polypeptide(L)'
;MKKKYVQLLFSAAGAGTWMGRNEYQQYQALLEPNKVDRKGRLGAMIATKDFTSDQVGYGVHFAIRLIHLLFGNVGEQKIGEVFNDSDVQKLLQKISTHENHKTVGSTEEDYWQSERGKGQHVLDELMILFGANVNAETRASLQELAAKIREVGSFGQ
;
A
#
# COMPACT_ATOMS: atom_id res chain seq x y z
N MET A 1 25.45 -24.45 -2.09
CA MET A 1 25.06 -23.50 -3.16
C MET A 1 23.73 -22.78 -2.83
N LYS A 2 23.72 -21.79 -1.91
CA LYS A 2 22.49 -21.07 -1.49
C LYS A 2 22.70 -19.56 -1.24
N LYS A 3 23.54 -18.88 -2.04
CA LYS A 3 23.79 -17.43 -1.87
C LYS A 3 23.51 -16.56 -3.11
N LYS A 4 23.25 -17.15 -4.28
CA LYS A 4 23.15 -16.40 -5.55
C LYS A 4 21.76 -15.81 -5.87
N TYR A 5 20.68 -16.29 -5.23
CA TYR A 5 19.32 -15.80 -5.54
C TYR A 5 18.99 -14.44 -4.92
N VAL A 6 19.58 -14.11 -3.76
CA VAL A 6 19.33 -12.83 -3.07
C VAL A 6 20.08 -11.67 -3.74
N GLN A 7 21.22 -11.95 -4.38
CA GLN A 7 22.06 -10.93 -4.98
C GLN A 7 21.48 -10.35 -6.28
N LEU A 8 20.55 -11.05 -6.94
CA LEU A 8 19.91 -10.58 -8.18
C LEU A 8 18.92 -9.43 -7.93
N LEU A 9 18.36 -9.34 -6.72
CA LEU A 9 17.39 -8.29 -6.32
C LEU A 9 18.04 -6.91 -6.12
N PHE A 10 19.36 -6.83 -5.97
CA PHE A 10 20.07 -5.59 -5.58
C PHE A 10 20.96 -4.99 -6.68
N SER A 11 20.87 -5.46 -7.92
CA SER A 11 21.48 -4.74 -9.05
C SER A 11 20.54 -3.65 -9.56
N ALA A 12 21.06 -2.51 -10.03
CA ALA A 12 20.22 -1.45 -10.60
C ALA A 12 19.31 -1.95 -11.74
N ALA A 13 19.79 -2.92 -12.52
CA ALA A 13 19.00 -3.60 -13.56
C ALA A 13 17.88 -4.50 -12.96
N GLY A 14 18.18 -5.21 -11.86
CA GLY A 14 17.20 -6.03 -11.14
C GLY A 14 16.12 -5.19 -10.46
N ALA A 15 16.49 -4.09 -9.81
CA ALA A 15 15.56 -3.14 -9.21
C ALA A 15 14.66 -2.47 -10.25
N GLY A 16 15.22 -2.05 -11.40
CA GLY A 16 14.43 -1.51 -12.52
C GLY A 16 13.45 -2.53 -13.11
N THR A 17 13.88 -3.78 -13.29
CA THR A 17 13.02 -4.87 -13.77
C THR A 17 11.90 -5.19 -12.77
N TRP A 18 12.21 -5.19 -11.47
CA TRP A 18 11.26 -5.43 -10.39
C TRP A 18 10.18 -4.33 -10.32
N MET A 19 10.60 -3.07 -10.24
CA MET A 19 9.68 -1.93 -10.22
C MET A 19 8.85 -1.86 -11.50
N GLY A 20 9.45 -2.07 -12.67
CA GLY A 20 8.73 -2.09 -13.94
C GLY A 20 7.66 -3.20 -14.02
N ARG A 21 7.94 -4.39 -13.47
CA ARG A 21 6.92 -5.45 -13.33
C ARG A 21 5.78 -5.00 -12.42
N ASN A 22 6.10 -4.43 -11.26
CA ASN A 22 5.08 -4.02 -10.28
C ASN A 22 4.23 -2.86 -10.81
N GLU A 23 4.82 -1.91 -11.53
CA GLU A 23 4.12 -0.84 -12.21
C GLU A 23 3.19 -1.39 -13.30
N TYR A 24 3.66 -2.34 -14.11
CA TYR A 24 2.82 -3.01 -15.10
C TYR A 24 1.61 -3.72 -14.45
N GLN A 25 1.80 -4.38 -13.30
CA GLN A 25 0.69 -4.97 -12.55
C GLN A 25 -0.31 -3.94 -12.05
N GLN A 26 0.15 -2.78 -11.55
CA GLN A 26 -0.76 -1.68 -11.18
C GLN A 26 -1.55 -1.18 -12.39
N TYR A 27 -0.89 -1.01 -13.53
CA TYR A 27 -1.53 -0.57 -14.76
C TYR A 27 -2.61 -1.57 -15.23
N GLN A 28 -2.31 -2.87 -15.25
CA GLN A 28 -3.28 -3.90 -15.59
C GLN A 28 -4.46 -3.93 -14.61
N ALA A 29 -4.19 -3.76 -13.30
CA ALA A 29 -5.24 -3.69 -12.29
C ALA A 29 -6.19 -2.49 -12.50
N LEU A 30 -5.66 -1.35 -12.96
CA LEU A 30 -6.48 -0.17 -13.29
C LEU A 30 -7.31 -0.36 -14.57
N LEU A 31 -6.77 -1.07 -15.57
CA LEU A 31 -7.50 -1.38 -16.81
C LEU A 31 -8.62 -2.41 -16.59
N GLU A 32 -8.33 -3.45 -15.81
CA GLU A 32 -9.23 -4.59 -15.60
C GLU A 32 -9.52 -4.84 -14.12
N PRO A 33 -10.14 -3.88 -13.39
CA PRO A 33 -10.32 -3.95 -11.94
C PRO A 33 -11.13 -5.17 -11.50
N ASN A 34 -12.04 -5.68 -12.33
CA ASN A 34 -12.86 -6.86 -12.05
C ASN A 34 -12.05 -8.17 -12.01
N LYS A 35 -10.82 -8.18 -12.53
CA LYS A 35 -9.92 -9.35 -12.50
C LYS A 35 -8.95 -9.32 -11.31
N VAL A 36 -8.95 -8.26 -10.53
CA VAL A 36 -8.05 -8.10 -9.37
C VAL A 36 -8.59 -8.86 -8.18
N ASP A 37 -7.73 -9.60 -7.48
CA ASP A 37 -8.09 -10.14 -6.16
C ASP A 37 -8.34 -8.99 -5.19
N ARG A 38 -9.60 -8.83 -4.79
CA ARG A 38 -10.04 -7.77 -3.87
C ARG A 38 -9.38 -7.85 -2.50
N LYS A 39 -8.90 -9.04 -2.10
CA LYS A 39 -8.27 -9.25 -0.79
C LYS A 39 -6.79 -8.86 -0.78
N GLY A 40 -6.14 -8.82 -1.94
CA GLY A 40 -4.73 -8.45 -2.06
C GLY A 40 -4.49 -6.94 -2.01
N ARG A 41 -3.21 -6.55 -2.08
CA ARG A 41 -2.73 -5.16 -2.12
C ARG A 41 -3.19 -4.41 -3.37
N LEU A 42 -3.25 -5.08 -4.52
CA LEU A 42 -3.87 -4.50 -5.71
C LEU A 42 -5.37 -4.26 -5.50
N GLY A 43 -6.07 -5.15 -4.77
CA GLY A 43 -7.44 -4.93 -4.33
C GLY A 43 -7.61 -3.67 -3.47
N ALA A 44 -6.68 -3.45 -2.53
CA ALA A 44 -6.62 -2.22 -1.73
C ALA A 44 -6.36 -0.97 -2.60
N MET A 45 -5.48 -1.08 -3.61
CA MET A 45 -5.19 0.01 -4.55
C MET A 45 -6.46 0.41 -5.32
N ILE A 46 -7.22 -0.57 -5.82
CA ILE A 46 -8.48 -0.31 -6.53
C ILE A 46 -9.53 0.29 -5.61
N ALA A 47 -9.64 -0.20 -4.36
CA ALA A 47 -10.58 0.33 -3.37
C ALA A 47 -10.30 1.79 -2.95
N THR A 48 -9.13 2.33 -3.29
CA THR A 48 -8.69 3.68 -2.89
C THR A 48 -8.53 4.65 -4.05
N LYS A 49 -8.78 4.23 -5.30
CA LYS A 49 -8.39 5.02 -6.48
C LYS A 49 -9.20 6.30 -6.74
N ASP A 50 -10.47 6.34 -6.31
CA ASP A 50 -11.44 7.34 -6.75
C ASP A 50 -11.64 8.52 -5.77
N PHE A 51 -10.81 8.63 -4.73
CA PHE A 51 -10.88 9.73 -3.75
C PHE A 51 -10.27 11.03 -4.28
N THR A 52 -10.85 12.17 -3.90
CA THR A 52 -10.40 13.53 -4.25
C THR A 52 -9.36 14.06 -3.26
N SER A 53 -8.59 15.10 -3.64
CA SER A 53 -7.45 15.59 -2.84
C SER A 53 -7.80 16.08 -1.44
N ASP A 54 -9.04 16.49 -1.22
CA ASP A 54 -9.57 16.88 0.08
C ASP A 54 -9.98 15.69 0.96
N GLN A 55 -9.85 14.44 0.48
CA GLN A 55 -10.22 13.23 1.21
C GLN A 55 -9.00 12.41 1.62
N VAL A 56 -9.08 11.76 2.80
CA VAL A 56 -8.01 10.89 3.34
C VAL A 56 -7.57 9.82 2.33
N GLY A 57 -8.53 9.24 1.61
CA GLY A 57 -8.28 8.18 0.64
C GLY A 57 -7.32 8.57 -0.49
N TYR A 58 -7.18 9.86 -0.80
CA TYR A 58 -6.27 10.33 -1.85
C TYR A 58 -4.80 10.08 -1.52
N GLY A 59 -4.40 10.34 -0.28
CA GLY A 59 -3.05 10.06 0.23
C GLY A 59 -2.82 8.56 0.45
N VAL A 60 -3.81 7.86 1.01
CA VAL A 60 -3.78 6.40 1.23
C VAL A 60 -3.56 5.66 -0.09
N HIS A 61 -4.24 6.04 -1.16
CA HIS A 61 -4.06 5.44 -2.48
C HIS A 61 -2.62 5.50 -2.98
N PHE A 62 -2.00 6.68 -2.87
CA PHE A 62 -0.62 6.87 -3.29
C PHE A 62 0.34 6.06 -2.43
N ALA A 63 0.12 5.99 -1.12
CA ALA A 63 0.91 5.16 -0.22
C ALA A 63 0.84 3.67 -0.60
N ILE A 64 -0.36 3.14 -0.88
CA ILE A 64 -0.55 1.74 -1.32
C ILE A 64 0.19 1.49 -2.65
N ARG A 65 0.09 2.41 -3.61
CA ARG A 65 0.81 2.32 -4.89
C ARG A 65 2.32 2.30 -4.70
N LEU A 66 2.85 3.17 -3.84
CA LEU A 66 4.28 3.22 -3.56
C LEU A 66 4.77 1.92 -2.90
N ILE A 67 4.03 1.40 -1.93
CA ILE A 67 4.35 0.12 -1.27
C ILE A 67 4.31 -1.02 -2.30
N HIS A 68 3.29 -1.09 -3.16
CA HIS A 68 3.25 -2.11 -4.21
C HIS A 68 4.39 -1.95 -5.23
N LEU A 69 4.73 -0.72 -5.62
CA LEU A 69 5.83 -0.48 -6.55
C LEU A 69 7.16 -1.03 -5.98
N LEU A 70 7.42 -0.78 -4.69
CA LEU A 70 8.64 -1.19 -4.01
C LEU A 70 8.68 -2.68 -3.65
N PHE A 71 7.55 -3.24 -3.21
CA PHE A 71 7.51 -4.57 -2.58
C PHE A 71 6.60 -5.58 -3.31
N GLY A 72 5.97 -5.20 -4.43
CA GLY A 72 5.04 -6.06 -5.17
C GLY A 72 3.88 -6.50 -4.28
N ASN A 73 3.64 -7.82 -4.21
CA ASN A 73 2.66 -8.45 -3.32
C ASN A 73 3.32 -9.15 -2.11
N VAL A 74 4.63 -8.98 -1.89
CA VAL A 74 5.35 -9.63 -0.78
C VAL A 74 4.77 -9.14 0.55
N GLY A 75 4.40 -10.08 1.42
CA GLY A 75 3.80 -9.82 2.73
C GLY A 75 2.52 -9.00 2.71
N GLU A 76 1.74 -9.00 1.62
CA GLU A 76 0.47 -8.26 1.56
C GLU A 76 -0.62 -8.81 2.48
N GLN A 77 -0.53 -10.09 2.83
CA GLN A 77 -1.58 -10.82 3.53
C GLN A 77 -2.94 -10.62 2.84
N LYS A 78 -3.96 -10.17 3.56
CA LYS A 78 -5.27 -9.81 3.00
C LYS A 78 -5.60 -8.34 3.22
N ILE A 79 -4.62 -7.45 3.04
CA ILE A 79 -4.79 -6.01 3.32
C ILE A 79 -5.93 -5.37 2.50
N GLY A 80 -6.28 -5.96 1.36
CA GLY A 80 -7.46 -5.57 0.58
C GLY A 80 -8.77 -5.75 1.32
N GLU A 81 -8.89 -6.70 2.26
CA GLU A 81 -10.08 -6.83 3.12
C GLU A 81 -10.26 -5.58 4.00
N VAL A 82 -9.18 -4.99 4.52
CA VAL A 82 -9.24 -3.75 5.30
C VAL A 82 -9.76 -2.60 4.45
N PHE A 83 -9.17 -2.38 3.28
CA PHE A 83 -9.55 -1.22 2.46
C PHE A 83 -10.85 -1.41 1.70
N ASN A 84 -11.34 -2.64 1.50
CA ASN A 84 -12.68 -2.89 0.95
C ASN A 84 -13.78 -2.88 2.03
N ASP A 85 -13.42 -2.82 3.31
CA ASP A 85 -14.39 -2.75 4.40
C ASP A 85 -15.21 -1.45 4.36
N SER A 86 -16.51 -1.55 4.64
CA SER A 86 -17.41 -0.41 4.52
C SER A 86 -17.14 0.71 5.53
N ASP A 87 -16.64 0.39 6.72
CA ASP A 87 -16.34 1.39 7.73
C ASP A 87 -15.02 2.09 7.41
N VAL A 88 -14.02 1.36 6.92
CA VAL A 88 -12.79 1.97 6.39
C VAL A 88 -13.11 2.86 5.19
N GLN A 89 -13.98 2.44 4.27
CA GLN A 89 -14.42 3.28 3.15
C GLN A 89 -15.04 4.61 3.59
N LYS A 90 -15.84 4.62 4.67
CA LYS A 90 -16.37 5.87 5.25
C LYS A 90 -15.25 6.74 5.83
N LEU A 91 -14.23 6.14 6.46
CA LEU A 91 -13.07 6.89 6.97
C LEU A 91 -12.27 7.53 5.84
N LEU A 92 -12.07 6.82 4.73
CA LEU A 92 -11.34 7.33 3.57
C LEU A 92 -12.04 8.52 2.89
N GLN A 93 -13.38 8.62 3.00
CA GLN A 93 -14.17 9.75 2.49
C GLN A 93 -14.06 11.02 3.35
N LYS A 94 -13.55 10.91 4.59
CA LYS A 94 -13.43 12.07 5.48
C LYS A 94 -12.42 13.07 4.94
N ILE A 95 -12.58 14.32 5.38
CA ILE A 95 -11.66 15.42 5.06
C ILE A 95 -10.23 15.03 5.44
N SER A 96 -9.28 15.33 4.55
CA SER A 96 -7.84 15.08 4.68
C SER A 96 -7.25 15.94 5.80
N THR A 97 -7.35 15.42 7.02
CA THR A 97 -6.73 15.98 8.22
C THR A 97 -5.86 14.92 8.86
N HIS A 98 -4.81 15.35 9.57
CA HIS A 98 -3.91 14.46 10.28
C HIS A 98 -4.66 13.45 11.18
N GLU A 99 -5.66 13.90 11.94
CA GLU A 99 -6.46 13.02 12.83
C GLU A 99 -7.29 11.97 12.06
N ASN A 100 -7.86 12.34 10.91
CA ASN A 100 -8.61 11.37 10.10
C ASN A 100 -7.65 10.36 9.44
N HIS A 101 -6.47 10.80 9.00
CA HIS A 101 -5.40 9.92 8.54
C HIS A 101 -4.95 8.96 9.65
N LYS A 102 -4.76 9.46 10.87
CA LYS A 102 -4.40 8.66 12.04
C LYS A 102 -5.45 7.63 12.39
N THR A 103 -6.74 7.94 12.21
CA THR A 103 -7.83 6.97 12.42
C THR A 103 -7.72 5.79 11.45
N VAL A 104 -7.47 6.05 10.16
CA VAL A 104 -7.19 4.99 9.17
C VAL A 104 -5.90 4.26 9.52
N GLY A 105 -4.85 4.99 9.89
CA GLY A 105 -3.56 4.44 10.31
C GLY A 105 -3.65 3.49 11.50
N SER A 106 -4.52 3.77 12.48
CA SER A 106 -4.79 2.89 13.62
C SER A 106 -5.44 1.58 13.17
N THR A 107 -6.39 1.65 12.22
CA THR A 107 -7.03 0.44 11.67
C THR A 107 -6.02 -0.43 10.93
N GLU A 108 -5.11 0.17 10.17
CA GLU A 108 -4.02 -0.55 9.52
C GLU A 108 -3.02 -1.13 10.53
N GLU A 109 -2.64 -0.35 11.56
CA GLU A 109 -1.74 -0.80 12.63
C GLU A 109 -2.29 -2.05 13.33
N ASP A 110 -3.55 -2.01 13.78
CA ASP A 110 -4.22 -3.12 14.44
C ASP A 110 -4.26 -4.36 13.52
N TYR A 111 -4.56 -4.15 12.23
CA TYR A 111 -4.52 -5.23 11.24
C TYR A 111 -3.12 -5.87 11.17
N TRP A 112 -2.05 -5.08 10.98
CA TRP A 112 -0.70 -5.64 10.85
C TRP A 112 -0.20 -6.29 12.14
N GLN A 113 -0.57 -5.75 13.29
CA GLN A 113 -0.30 -6.40 14.58
C GLN A 113 -1.00 -7.76 14.67
N SER A 114 -2.24 -7.87 14.19
CA SER A 114 -2.99 -9.12 14.15
C SER A 114 -2.44 -10.16 13.17
N GLU A 115 -1.65 -9.73 12.16
CA GLU A 115 -1.05 -10.60 11.14
C GLU A 115 0.31 -11.18 11.55
N ARG A 116 0.89 -10.77 12.68
CA ARG A 116 2.18 -11.28 13.17
C ARG A 116 2.18 -12.81 13.27
N GLY A 117 3.25 -13.45 12.79
CA GLY A 117 3.42 -14.90 12.76
C GLY A 117 2.61 -15.62 11.68
N LYS A 118 1.90 -14.91 10.80
CA LYS A 118 1.13 -15.51 9.69
C LYS A 118 1.88 -15.50 8.36
N GLY A 119 3.12 -15.00 8.31
CA GLY A 119 3.95 -15.01 7.10
C GLY A 119 4.22 -16.43 6.59
N GLN A 120 3.96 -16.69 5.30
CA GLN A 120 4.28 -17.98 4.67
C GLN A 120 5.78 -18.13 4.39
N HIS A 121 6.44 -17.01 4.12
CA HIS A 121 7.88 -16.93 3.91
C HIS A 121 8.52 -15.91 4.86
N VAL A 122 9.84 -16.04 5.05
CA VAL A 122 10.63 -15.12 5.91
C VAL A 122 10.47 -13.65 5.49
N LEU A 123 10.40 -13.40 4.18
CA LEU A 123 10.20 -12.04 3.66
C LEU A 123 8.78 -11.53 3.92
N ASP A 124 7.77 -12.40 3.94
CA ASP A 124 6.40 -11.99 4.28
C ASP A 124 6.33 -11.57 5.75
N GLU A 125 6.91 -12.36 6.65
CA GLU A 125 6.95 -12.03 8.08
C GLU A 125 7.72 -10.73 8.34
N LEU A 126 8.83 -10.49 7.63
CA LEU A 126 9.56 -9.23 7.72
C LEU A 126 8.69 -8.02 7.33
N MET A 127 7.90 -8.15 6.27
CA MET A 127 6.99 -7.08 5.82
C MET A 127 5.81 -6.89 6.77
N ILE A 128 5.26 -7.96 7.34
CA ILE A 128 4.23 -7.88 8.39
C ILE A 128 4.79 -7.15 9.61
N LEU A 129 5.98 -7.52 10.08
CA LEU A 129 6.63 -6.87 11.22
C LEU A 129 6.92 -5.41 10.92
N PHE A 130 7.36 -5.08 9.70
CA PHE A 130 7.49 -3.69 9.28
C PHE A 130 6.16 -2.96 9.43
N GLY A 131 5.08 -3.47 8.83
CA GLY A 131 3.73 -2.88 8.95
C GLY A 131 3.29 -2.73 10.40
N ALA A 132 3.54 -3.72 11.25
CA ALA A 132 3.11 -3.76 12.64
C ALA A 132 3.95 -2.87 13.58
N ASN A 133 5.06 -2.30 13.10
CA ASN A 133 5.90 -1.36 13.86
C ASN A 133 5.77 0.09 13.35
N VAL A 134 5.08 0.31 12.23
CA VAL A 134 4.70 1.66 11.80
C VAL A 134 3.37 2.01 12.47
N ASN A 135 3.45 2.82 13.52
CA ASN A 135 2.28 3.26 14.30
C ASN A 135 1.37 4.23 13.53
N ALA A 136 0.16 4.44 14.05
CA ALA A 136 -0.86 5.31 13.47
C ALA A 136 -0.37 6.74 13.16
N GLU A 137 0.46 7.32 14.03
CA GLU A 137 1.03 8.66 13.84
C GLU A 137 1.95 8.72 12.61
N THR A 138 2.87 7.75 12.52
CA THR A 138 3.81 7.67 11.41
C THR A 138 3.07 7.40 10.10
N ARG A 139 2.04 6.56 10.12
CA ARG A 139 1.16 6.31 8.97
C ARG A 139 0.48 7.60 8.52
N ALA A 140 -0.06 8.38 9.45
CA ALA A 140 -0.73 9.63 9.12
C ALA A 140 0.22 10.61 8.43
N SER A 141 1.42 10.83 8.98
CA SER A 141 2.43 11.69 8.34
C SER A 141 2.83 11.20 6.94
N LEU A 142 2.99 9.88 6.74
CA LEU A 142 3.32 9.30 5.44
C LEU A 142 2.19 9.48 4.42
N GLN A 143 0.94 9.31 4.83
CA GLN A 143 -0.23 9.48 3.98
C GLN A 143 -0.46 10.95 3.59
N GLU A 144 -0.24 11.89 4.51
CA GLU A 144 -0.29 13.33 4.20
C GLU A 144 0.84 13.73 3.25
N LEU A 145 2.06 13.23 3.47
CA LEU A 145 3.18 13.47 2.55
C LEU A 145 2.86 12.90 1.16
N ALA A 146 2.28 11.69 1.11
CA ALA A 146 1.83 11.05 -0.11
C ALA A 146 0.77 11.88 -0.85
N ALA A 147 -0.19 12.47 -0.13
CA ALA A 147 -1.18 13.38 -0.70
C ALA A 147 -0.51 14.61 -1.34
N LYS A 148 0.40 15.26 -0.62
CA LYS A 148 1.16 16.43 -1.12
C LYS A 148 1.98 16.09 -2.38
N ILE A 149 2.67 14.95 -2.39
CA ILE A 149 3.46 14.50 -3.55
C ILE A 149 2.54 14.26 -4.76
N ARG A 150 1.40 13.59 -4.55
CA ARG A 150 0.44 13.31 -5.63
C ARG A 150 -0.19 14.58 -6.19
N GLU A 151 -0.47 15.56 -5.33
CA GLU A 151 -0.99 16.86 -5.75
C GLU A 151 0.02 17.62 -6.61
N VAL A 152 1.27 17.75 -6.15
CA VAL A 152 2.36 18.41 -6.91
C VAL A 152 2.64 17.70 -8.24
N GLY A 153 2.61 16.38 -8.27
CA GLY A 153 2.80 15.60 -9.50
C GLY A 153 1.63 15.72 -10.49
N SER A 154 0.43 16.08 -10.03
CA SER A 154 -0.76 16.28 -10.87
C SER A 154 -0.79 17.67 -11.52
N PHE A 155 -0.09 18.67 -10.97
CA PHE A 155 0.11 19.99 -11.58
C PHE A 155 1.14 20.01 -12.73
N GLY A 156 1.78 18.87 -13.03
CA GLY A 156 2.73 18.70 -14.12
C GLY A 156 2.15 18.09 -15.41
N GLN A 157 0.83 17.96 -15.52
CA GLN A 157 0.12 17.54 -16.74
C GLN A 157 -0.78 18.66 -17.27
#